data_AF-A0A917AJF9-F1
#
_entry.id   AF-A0A917AJF9-F1
#
_cell.length_a   1.000
_cell.length_b   1.000
_cell.length_c   1.000
_cell.angle_alpha   90.00
_cell.angle_beta   90.00
_cell.angle_gamma   90.00
#
_symmetry.space_group_name_H-M   'P 1'
#
loop_
_entity.id
_entity.type
_entity.pdbx_description
1 polymer ?
#
loop_
_entity_poly.entity_id
_entity_poly.type
_entity_poly.pdbx_seq_one_letter_code
_entity_poly.pdbx_strand_id
1 'polypeptide(L)'
;MARRSVKRLADTFLQVSIGQILDVIRASGSGIVPIGTAVDEARLAAWVEHDENHILFEMAVGWGNVEQRIELSETPCHFGGKRNWFLCPCCERRCGVLYIGKHVACRICHDLMYECQFEAPRDRTLRRLKKIRRLIGAGMELGGPLNPPPKGMSLRRWRALIEDYNRLREAYYIESRFPRKWKNDAPRGRR
;
A
#
# COMPACT_ATOMS: atom_id res chain seq x y z
N MET A 1 13.81 20.50 -21.35
CA MET A 1 12.57 20.08 -20.64
C MET A 1 12.82 18.73 -19.98
N ALA A 2 13.07 18.69 -18.67
CA ALA A 2 13.28 17.42 -17.96
C ALA A 2 11.94 16.67 -17.88
N ARG A 3 11.85 15.49 -18.53
CA ARG A 3 10.74 14.55 -18.31
C ARG A 3 10.66 14.31 -16.79
N ARG A 4 9.58 14.76 -16.15
CA ARG A 4 9.24 14.37 -14.78
C ARG A 4 9.25 12.85 -14.78
N SER A 5 10.21 12.24 -14.08
CA SER A 5 10.20 10.81 -13.76
C SER A 5 8.82 10.49 -13.17
N VAL A 6 8.03 9.70 -13.91
CA VAL A 6 6.72 9.24 -13.45
C VAL A 6 7.00 8.29 -12.28
N LYS A 7 6.61 8.70 -11.08
CA LYS A 7 6.82 7.92 -9.86
C LYS A 7 6.09 6.58 -10.01
N ARG A 8 6.80 5.46 -9.80
CA ARG A 8 6.22 4.12 -9.85
C ARG A 8 5.75 3.74 -8.44
N LEU A 9 4.45 3.85 -8.20
CA LEU A 9 3.84 3.51 -6.90
C LEU A 9 3.42 2.05 -6.88
N ALA A 10 3.64 1.38 -5.75
CA ALA A 10 3.23 0.00 -5.53
C ALA A 10 1.72 -0.20 -5.76
N ASP A 11 0.91 0.74 -5.26
CA ASP A 11 -0.55 0.64 -5.27
C ASP A 11 -1.14 0.74 -6.68
N THR A 12 -0.40 1.34 -7.62
CA THR A 12 -0.77 1.49 -9.03
C THR A 12 -0.19 0.39 -9.93
N PHE A 13 0.59 -0.53 -9.37
CA PHE A 13 1.24 -1.59 -10.12
C PHE A 13 0.42 -2.88 -10.02
N LEU A 14 0.45 -3.70 -11.09
CA LEU A 14 -0.20 -5.00 -11.07
C LEU A 14 0.42 -5.86 -9.99
N GLN A 15 -0.41 -6.52 -9.19
CA GLN A 15 0.02 -7.26 -8.03
C GLN A 15 -0.78 -8.55 -7.84
N VAL A 16 -0.13 -9.53 -7.22
CA VAL A 16 -0.74 -10.78 -6.79
C VAL A 16 -0.35 -11.06 -5.34
N SER A 17 -1.34 -11.39 -4.53
CA SER A 17 -1.13 -11.74 -3.12
C SER A 17 -1.10 -13.24 -2.93
N ILE A 18 -0.42 -13.68 -1.87
CA ILE A 18 -0.35 -15.10 -1.55
C ILE A 18 -1.71 -15.68 -1.13
N GLY A 19 -2.58 -14.86 -0.57
CA GLY A 19 -3.96 -15.27 -0.27
C GLY A 19 -4.69 -15.72 -1.53
N GLN A 20 -4.66 -14.89 -2.58
CA GLN A 20 -5.32 -15.21 -3.86
C GLN A 20 -4.80 -16.51 -4.49
N ILE A 21 -3.48 -16.72 -4.44
CA ILE A 21 -2.86 -17.95 -4.96
C ILE A 21 -3.30 -19.17 -4.14
N LEU A 22 -3.24 -19.08 -2.82
CA LEU A 22 -3.62 -20.19 -1.93
C LEU A 22 -5.10 -20.56 -2.07
N ASP A 23 -5.98 -19.59 -2.30
CA ASP A 23 -7.40 -19.85 -2.51
C ASP A 23 -7.63 -20.71 -3.76
N VAL A 24 -6.90 -20.44 -4.85
CA VAL A 24 -6.93 -21.26 -6.08
C VAL A 24 -6.32 -22.64 -5.86
N ILE A 25 -5.14 -22.71 -5.23
CA ILE A 25 -4.46 -24.00 -4.99
C ILE A 25 -5.32 -24.92 -4.11
N ARG A 26 -5.97 -24.38 -3.07
CA ARG A 26 -6.86 -25.16 -2.20
C ARG A 26 -8.10 -25.66 -2.91
N ALA A 27 -8.58 -24.94 -3.92
CA ALA A 27 -9.76 -25.33 -4.67
C ALA A 27 -9.47 -26.45 -5.69
N SER A 28 -8.35 -26.37 -6.41
CA SER A 28 -8.11 -27.24 -7.58
C SER A 28 -6.64 -27.61 -7.84
N GLY A 29 -5.68 -27.15 -7.02
CA GLY A 29 -4.24 -27.39 -7.21
C GLY A 29 -3.59 -26.57 -8.35
N SER A 30 -4.40 -26.17 -9.33
CA SER A 30 -4.06 -25.20 -10.39
C SER A 30 -5.27 -24.34 -10.72
N GLY A 31 -5.08 -23.18 -11.37
CA GLY A 31 -6.18 -22.39 -11.88
C GLY A 31 -5.84 -20.94 -12.22
N ILE A 32 -6.89 -20.18 -12.53
CA ILE A 32 -6.79 -18.79 -12.96
C ILE A 32 -6.88 -17.86 -11.75
N VAL A 33 -5.90 -16.96 -11.62
CA VAL A 33 -5.86 -15.92 -10.60
C VAL A 33 -6.06 -14.54 -11.24
N PRO A 34 -7.07 -13.77 -10.80
CA PRO A 34 -7.29 -12.42 -11.30
C PRO A 34 -6.18 -11.47 -10.80
N ILE A 35 -5.63 -10.68 -11.73
CA ILE A 35 -4.55 -9.73 -11.50
C ILE A 35 -5.07 -8.30 -11.68
N GLY A 36 -4.89 -7.50 -10.63
CA GLY A 36 -5.29 -6.09 -10.59
C GLY A 36 -4.24 -5.24 -9.89
N THR A 37 -4.56 -3.96 -9.68
CA THR A 37 -3.75 -3.08 -8.83
C THR A 37 -4.37 -3.05 -7.43
N ALA A 38 -3.80 -2.26 -6.50
CA ALA A 38 -4.42 -2.11 -5.18
C ALA A 38 -5.69 -1.23 -5.21
N VAL A 39 -5.88 -0.45 -6.28
CA VAL A 39 -6.94 0.57 -6.39
C VAL A 39 -7.91 0.32 -7.55
N ASP A 40 -7.49 -0.44 -8.56
CA ASP A 40 -8.31 -0.82 -9.71
C ASP A 40 -8.67 -2.31 -9.64
N GLU A 41 -9.87 -2.63 -10.11
CA GLU A 41 -10.34 -4.00 -10.31
C GLU A 41 -9.40 -4.81 -11.23
N ALA A 42 -9.47 -6.14 -11.10
CA ALA A 42 -8.64 -7.04 -11.89
C ALA A 42 -8.98 -6.92 -13.38
N ARG A 43 -7.96 -6.64 -14.20
CA ARG A 43 -8.10 -6.48 -15.66
C ARG A 43 -7.36 -7.56 -16.44
N LEU A 44 -6.59 -8.39 -15.74
CA LEU A 44 -5.76 -9.44 -16.30
C LEU A 44 -5.95 -10.71 -15.48
N ALA A 45 -5.48 -11.83 -16.00
CA ALA A 45 -5.54 -13.11 -15.32
C ALA A 45 -4.26 -13.91 -15.61
N ALA A 46 -3.79 -14.63 -14.60
CA ALA A 46 -2.64 -15.50 -14.69
C ALA A 46 -3.06 -16.94 -14.40
N TRP A 47 -2.52 -17.90 -15.15
CA TRP A 47 -2.60 -19.31 -14.81
C TRP A 47 -1.54 -19.63 -13.76
N VAL A 48 -1.91 -20.44 -12.78
CA VAL A 48 -1.02 -20.83 -11.70
C VAL A 48 -1.14 -22.33 -11.49
N GLU A 49 -0.01 -23.00 -11.48
CA GLU A 49 0.12 -24.40 -11.10
C GLU A 49 0.99 -24.51 -9.86
N HIS A 50 0.61 -25.39 -8.93
CA HIS A 50 1.33 -25.57 -7.68
C HIS A 50 1.90 -26.98 -7.56
N ASP A 51 3.15 -27.02 -7.14
CA ASP A 51 3.86 -28.20 -6.66
C ASP A 51 4.28 -27.99 -5.19
N GLU A 52 4.81 -29.01 -4.51
CA GLU A 52 5.03 -29.06 -3.06
C GLU A 52 5.52 -27.75 -2.41
N ASN A 53 6.52 -27.08 -3.01
CA ASN A 53 7.09 -25.84 -2.47
C ASN A 53 7.18 -24.69 -3.46
N HIS A 54 6.59 -24.80 -4.65
CA HIS A 54 6.71 -23.74 -5.66
C HIS A 54 5.45 -23.63 -6.51
N ILE A 55 5.29 -22.46 -7.12
CA ILE A 55 4.27 -22.23 -8.14
C ILE A 55 4.92 -21.93 -9.48
N LEU A 56 4.30 -22.40 -10.54
CA LEU A 56 4.52 -21.92 -11.89
C LEU A 56 3.49 -20.84 -12.17
N PHE A 57 3.95 -19.63 -12.46
CA PHE A 57 3.11 -18.47 -12.74
C PHE A 57 3.21 -18.15 -14.23
N GLU A 58 2.08 -18.20 -14.93
CA GLU A 58 1.98 -17.97 -16.36
C GLU A 58 0.96 -16.88 -16.69
N MET A 59 1.35 -15.94 -17.55
CA MET A 59 0.48 -14.84 -17.93
C MET A 59 0.83 -14.32 -19.33
N ALA A 60 -0.17 -14.25 -20.21
CA ALA A 60 -0.04 -13.63 -21.52
C ALA A 60 -0.55 -12.18 -21.47
N VAL A 61 0.32 -11.21 -21.76
CA VAL A 61 0.02 -9.77 -21.70
C VAL A 61 0.62 -9.03 -22.88
N GLY A 62 0.14 -7.80 -23.15
CA GLY A 62 0.54 -7.02 -24.33
C GLY A 62 2.03 -6.67 -24.45
N TRP A 63 2.84 -6.96 -23.43
CA TRP A 63 4.30 -6.81 -23.43
C TRP A 63 5.07 -8.15 -23.45
N GLY A 64 4.37 -9.26 -23.70
CA GLY A 64 4.94 -10.60 -23.83
C GLY A 64 4.32 -11.61 -22.85
N ASN A 65 4.62 -12.89 -23.06
CA ASN A 65 4.27 -13.94 -22.11
C ASN A 65 5.27 -13.91 -20.95
N VAL A 66 4.73 -13.98 -19.73
CA VAL A 66 5.50 -14.05 -18.49
C VAL A 66 5.26 -15.44 -17.91
N GLU A 67 6.29 -16.26 -17.94
CA GLU A 67 6.32 -17.57 -17.29
C GLU A 67 7.44 -17.55 -16.24
N GLN A 68 7.11 -17.87 -14.99
CA GLN A 68 8.07 -17.76 -13.91
C GLN A 68 7.78 -18.73 -12.76
N ARG A 69 8.81 -19.47 -12.37
CA ARG A 69 8.81 -20.27 -11.15
C ARG A 69 9.01 -19.38 -9.92
N ILE A 70 8.13 -19.53 -8.92
CA ILE A 70 8.16 -18.76 -7.68
C ILE A 70 8.12 -19.74 -6.50
N GLU A 71 9.17 -19.74 -5.69
CA GLU A 71 9.25 -20.59 -4.50
C GLU A 71 8.34 -20.06 -3.38
N LEU A 72 7.81 -20.97 -2.58
CA LEU A 72 6.99 -20.71 -1.41
C LEU A 72 7.76 -21.03 -0.13
N SER A 73 7.45 -20.31 0.94
CA SER A 73 8.05 -20.53 2.26
C SER A 73 7.00 -20.37 3.34
N GLU A 74 7.10 -21.15 4.41
CA GLU A 74 6.19 -21.10 5.54
C GLU A 74 6.91 -20.64 6.81
N THR A 75 6.22 -19.90 7.66
CA THR A 75 6.67 -19.58 9.03
C THR A 75 5.61 -20.00 10.04
N PRO A 76 5.99 -20.67 11.15
CA PRO A 76 5.03 -21.04 12.19
C PRO A 76 4.48 -19.81 12.91
N CYS A 77 3.20 -19.86 13.30
CA CYS A 77 2.53 -18.79 14.03
C CYS A 77 2.43 -19.11 15.53
N HIS A 78 2.66 -18.12 16.39
CA HIS A 78 2.65 -18.27 17.86
C HIS A 78 1.35 -18.85 18.45
N PHE A 79 0.20 -18.61 17.80
CA PHE A 79 -1.11 -19.10 18.24
C PHE A 79 -1.60 -20.31 17.42
N GLY A 80 -0.68 -21.05 16.79
CA GLY A 80 -0.98 -22.17 15.90
C GLY A 80 -1.15 -21.76 14.43
N GLY A 81 -0.98 -22.73 13.54
CA GLY A 81 -1.04 -22.54 12.09
C GLY A 81 0.28 -22.09 11.45
N LYS A 82 0.24 -21.87 10.13
CA LYS A 82 1.39 -21.45 9.33
C LYS A 82 1.04 -20.20 8.54
N ARG A 83 2.02 -19.33 8.37
CA ARG A 83 1.94 -18.17 7.48
C ARG A 83 2.79 -18.43 6.25
N ASN A 84 2.17 -18.41 5.09
CA ASN A 84 2.81 -18.67 3.82
C ASN A 84 3.34 -17.36 3.23
N TRP A 85 4.46 -17.46 2.52
CA TRP A 85 5.17 -16.38 1.87
C TRP A 85 5.61 -16.82 0.48
N PHE A 86 5.65 -15.88 -0.46
CA PHE A 86 6.47 -16.05 -1.66
C PHE A 86 7.92 -15.78 -1.30
N LEU A 87 8.85 -16.47 -1.94
CA LEU A 87 10.23 -16.03 -2.07
C LEU A 87 10.35 -15.24 -3.36
N CYS A 88 10.86 -14.01 -3.24
CA CYS A 88 11.06 -13.18 -4.42
C CYS A 88 12.08 -13.86 -5.37
N PRO A 89 11.74 -14.09 -6.65
CA PRO A 89 12.65 -14.79 -7.56
C PRO A 89 13.97 -14.05 -7.84
N CYS A 90 14.03 -12.74 -7.55
CA CYS A 90 15.24 -11.93 -7.77
C CYS A 90 16.11 -11.73 -6.52
N CYS A 91 15.53 -11.85 -5.31
CA CYS A 91 16.25 -11.51 -4.07
C CYS A 91 15.91 -12.40 -2.88
N GLU A 92 15.13 -13.46 -3.10
CA GLU A 92 14.75 -14.52 -2.15
C GLU A 92 14.06 -14.04 -0.87
N ARG A 93 13.74 -12.75 -0.76
CA ARG A 93 13.01 -12.21 0.39
C ARG A 93 11.59 -12.75 0.45
N ARG A 94 11.14 -13.08 1.66
CA ARG A 94 9.76 -13.44 1.97
C ARG A 94 8.82 -12.25 1.73
N CYS A 95 7.82 -12.45 0.86
CA CYS A 95 6.86 -11.43 0.46
C CYS A 95 5.43 -11.99 0.53
N GLY A 96 4.48 -11.19 1.02
CA GLY A 96 3.06 -11.55 0.95
C GLY A 96 2.40 -11.15 -0.37
N VAL A 97 3.05 -10.27 -1.13
CA VAL A 97 2.60 -9.71 -2.41
C VAL A 97 3.79 -9.65 -3.36
N LEU A 98 3.58 -10.07 -4.59
CA LEU A 98 4.50 -9.86 -5.70
C LEU A 98 3.88 -8.92 -6.73
N TYR A 99 4.74 -8.21 -7.44
CA TYR A 99 4.38 -7.21 -8.44
C TYR A 99 4.76 -7.72 -9.82
N ILE A 100 3.88 -7.46 -10.78
CA ILE A 100 3.91 -8.07 -12.11
C ILE A 100 4.25 -6.99 -13.14
N GLY A 101 5.36 -7.19 -13.86
CA GLY A 101 5.78 -6.38 -14.99
C GLY A 101 6.27 -7.27 -16.13
N LYS A 102 7.46 -6.99 -16.67
CA LYS A 102 8.17 -7.93 -17.57
C LYS A 102 8.59 -9.22 -16.87
N HIS A 103 8.69 -9.19 -15.55
CA HIS A 103 8.95 -10.32 -14.67
C HIS A 103 8.18 -10.10 -13.36
N VAL A 104 7.97 -11.16 -12.60
CA VAL A 104 7.33 -11.15 -11.29
C VAL A 104 8.40 -11.00 -10.20
N ALA A 105 8.30 -9.96 -9.37
CA ALA A 105 9.27 -9.72 -8.29
C ALA A 105 8.68 -8.89 -7.15
N CYS A 106 9.45 -8.73 -6.08
CA CYS A 106 9.02 -7.94 -4.94
C CYS A 106 9.07 -6.43 -5.23
N ARG A 107 8.43 -5.67 -4.34
CA ARG A 107 8.40 -4.19 -4.40
C ARG A 107 9.77 -3.57 -4.61
N ILE A 108 10.77 -4.09 -3.89
CA ILE A 108 12.13 -3.51 -3.87
C ILE A 108 12.86 -3.79 -5.18
N CYS A 109 12.70 -4.99 -5.76
CA CYS A 109 13.34 -5.33 -7.04
C CYS A 109 12.71 -4.56 -8.22
N HIS A 110 11.42 -4.22 -8.12
CA HIS A 110 10.76 -3.35 -9.09
C HIS A 110 10.97 -1.85 -8.84
N ASP A 111 11.75 -1.47 -7.83
CA ASP A 111 11.96 -0.08 -7.38
C ASP A 111 10.64 0.69 -7.17
N LEU A 112 9.65 -0.01 -6.58
CA LEU A 112 8.33 0.56 -6.33
C LEU A 112 8.30 1.26 -4.97
N MET A 113 7.73 2.45 -4.95
CA MET A 113 7.60 3.25 -3.75
C MET A 113 6.18 3.12 -3.18
N TYR A 114 6.03 3.15 -1.86
CA TYR A 114 4.69 3.34 -1.28
C TYR A 114 4.30 4.81 -1.36
N GLU A 115 3.01 5.10 -1.58
CA GLU A 115 2.50 6.48 -1.57
C GLU A 115 2.83 7.18 -0.23
N CYS A 116 2.78 6.44 0.87
CA CYS A 116 3.10 6.94 2.21
C CYS A 116 4.58 7.36 2.40
N GLN A 117 5.51 6.88 1.56
CA GLN A 117 6.93 7.23 1.63
C GLN A 117 7.22 8.62 1.08
N PHE A 118 6.36 9.14 0.19
CA PHE A 118 6.50 10.47 -0.42
C PHE A 118 5.32 11.40 -0.13
N GLU A 119 4.49 11.07 0.83
CA GLU A 119 3.53 12.04 1.33
C GLU A 119 4.26 13.30 1.75
N ALA A 120 3.89 14.42 1.10
CA ALA A 120 4.23 15.70 1.64
C ALA A 120 3.66 15.73 3.08
N PRO A 121 4.36 16.37 4.03
CA PRO A 121 3.87 16.50 5.40
C PRO A 121 2.39 16.92 5.49
N ARG A 122 1.93 17.75 4.54
CA ARG A 122 0.53 18.17 4.42
C ARG A 122 -0.42 17.00 4.17
N ASP A 123 -0.04 16.06 3.30
CA ASP A 123 -0.87 14.93 2.87
C ASP A 123 -0.90 13.89 4.00
N ARG A 124 0.23 13.70 4.69
CA ARG A 124 0.31 12.90 5.92
C ARG A 124 -0.56 13.45 7.04
N THR A 125 -0.51 14.76 7.23
CA THR A 125 -1.33 15.46 8.23
C THR A 125 -2.82 15.34 7.88
N LEU A 126 -3.18 15.55 6.61
CA LEU A 126 -4.53 15.35 6.09
C LEU A 126 -5.05 13.92 6.33
N ARG A 127 -4.24 12.89 6.06
CA ARG A 127 -4.62 11.49 6.32
C ARG A 127 -4.89 11.24 7.80
N ARG A 128 -4.04 11.77 8.69
CA ARG A 128 -4.24 11.64 10.14
C ARG A 128 -5.51 12.34 10.61
N LEU A 129 -5.79 13.55 10.11
CA LEU A 129 -7.02 14.29 10.40
C LEU A 129 -8.26 13.48 9.98
N LYS A 130 -8.26 12.96 8.75
CA LYS A 130 -9.34 12.12 8.21
C LYS A 130 -9.52 10.83 9.01
N LYS A 131 -8.44 10.21 9.47
CA LYS A 131 -8.48 9.02 10.34
C LYS A 131 -9.17 9.31 11.67
N ILE A 132 -8.85 10.44 12.32
CA ILE A 132 -9.48 10.83 13.58
C ILE A 132 -10.98 11.07 13.37
N ARG A 133 -11.36 11.81 12.33
CA ARG A 133 -12.78 12.07 12.01
C ARG A 133 -13.56 10.79 11.79
N ARG A 134 -12.99 9.83 11.07
CA ARG A 134 -13.59 8.49 10.89
C ARG A 134 -13.76 7.73 12.21
N LEU A 135 -12.76 7.79 13.10
CA LEU A 135 -12.80 7.09 14.39
C LEU A 135 -13.91 7.59 15.32
N ILE A 136 -14.24 8.88 15.24
CA ILE A 136 -15.33 9.48 16.02
C ILE A 136 -16.66 9.51 15.25
N GLY A 137 -16.69 8.99 14.01
CA GLY A 137 -17.89 8.96 13.17
C GLY A 137 -18.30 10.32 12.59
N ALA A 138 -17.41 11.31 12.55
CA ALA A 138 -17.67 12.62 11.97
C ALA A 138 -17.51 12.61 10.43
N GLY A 139 -18.20 13.51 9.72
CA GLY A 139 -18.08 13.66 8.26
C GLY A 139 -16.66 13.99 7.82
N MET A 140 -16.28 13.78 6.55
CA MET A 140 -14.87 13.85 6.10
C MET A 140 -14.32 15.27 5.86
N GLU A 141 -15.19 16.28 5.90
CA GLU A 141 -14.84 17.69 5.70
C GLU A 141 -13.92 18.21 6.83
N LEU A 142 -12.81 18.85 6.46
CA LEU A 142 -11.93 19.49 7.44
C LEU A 142 -12.55 20.80 7.94
N GLY A 143 -12.69 20.92 9.26
CA GLY A 143 -13.32 22.10 9.89
C GLY A 143 -14.82 21.97 10.11
N GLY A 144 -15.46 20.94 9.52
CA GLY A 144 -16.83 20.57 9.87
C GLY A 144 -16.95 20.08 11.32
N PRO A 145 -18.19 19.95 11.85
CA PRO A 145 -18.42 19.59 13.25
C PRO A 145 -17.77 18.24 13.61
N LEU A 146 -17.32 18.13 14.86
CA LEU A 146 -16.79 16.90 15.45
C LEU A 146 -17.88 16.26 16.30
N ASN A 147 -17.96 14.93 16.27
CA ASN A 147 -18.95 14.19 17.03
C ASN A 147 -18.48 13.93 18.47
N PRO A 148 -19.43 13.78 19.41
CA PRO A 148 -19.13 13.28 20.75
C PRO A 148 -18.55 11.85 20.71
N PRO A 149 -17.99 11.35 21.82
CA PRO A 149 -17.37 10.03 21.86
C PRO A 149 -18.35 8.93 21.43
N PRO A 150 -17.98 8.08 20.46
CA PRO A 150 -18.81 6.96 20.08
C PRO A 150 -18.88 5.91 21.20
N LYS A 151 -19.92 5.08 21.16
CA LYS A 151 -20.15 4.02 22.16
C LYS A 151 -18.91 3.13 22.28
N GLY A 152 -18.46 2.89 23.52
CA GLY A 152 -17.27 2.08 23.82
C GLY A 152 -15.94 2.84 23.77
N MET A 153 -15.93 4.13 23.43
CA MET A 153 -14.73 4.97 23.53
C MET A 153 -14.71 5.70 24.88
N SER A 154 -13.61 5.57 25.63
CA SER A 154 -13.45 6.31 26.89
C SER A 154 -13.33 7.82 26.63
N LEU A 155 -13.89 8.63 27.53
CA LEU A 155 -13.81 10.10 27.46
C LEU A 155 -12.35 10.60 27.38
N ARG A 156 -11.44 9.95 28.10
CA ARG A 156 -10.00 10.27 28.08
C ARG A 156 -9.41 10.09 26.68
N ARG A 157 -9.67 8.95 26.03
CA ARG A 157 -9.18 8.67 24.67
C ARG A 157 -9.78 9.64 23.66
N TRP A 158 -11.08 9.92 23.77
CA TRP A 158 -11.74 10.87 22.89
C TRP A 158 -11.13 12.27 23.02
N ARG A 159 -10.95 12.80 24.24
CA ARG A 159 -10.29 14.11 24.45
C ARG A 159 -8.90 14.17 23.83
N ALA A 160 -8.09 13.12 24.01
CA ALA A 160 -6.76 13.03 23.40
C ALA A 160 -6.82 13.07 21.86
N LEU A 161 -7.79 12.38 21.24
CA LEU A 161 -7.99 12.42 19.79
C LEU A 161 -8.40 13.82 19.31
N ILE A 162 -9.23 14.55 20.06
CA ILE A 162 -9.64 15.91 19.72
C ILE A 162 -8.46 16.89 19.84
N GLU A 163 -7.64 16.74 20.88
CA GLU A 163 -6.42 17.55 21.05
C GLU A 163 -5.44 17.32 19.90
N ASP A 164 -5.17 16.06 19.57
CA ASP A 164 -4.35 15.68 18.41
C ASP A 164 -4.94 16.21 17.10
N TYR A 165 -6.27 16.16 16.93
CA TYR A 165 -6.95 16.71 15.75
C TYR A 165 -6.71 18.21 15.61
N ASN A 166 -6.87 18.98 16.69
CA ASN A 166 -6.67 20.42 16.68
C ASN A 166 -5.21 20.77 16.34
N ARG A 167 -4.25 20.09 16.98
CA ARG A 167 -2.81 20.27 16.72
C ARG A 167 -2.45 19.98 15.26
N LEU A 168 -2.96 18.86 14.72
CA LEU A 168 -2.72 18.48 13.32
C LEU A 168 -3.41 19.45 12.35
N ARG A 169 -4.60 19.96 12.69
CA ARG A 169 -5.36 20.89 11.85
C ARG A 169 -4.62 22.21 11.70
N GLU A 170 -4.07 22.73 12.79
CA GLU A 170 -3.23 23.92 12.78
C GLU A 170 -1.96 23.72 11.92
N ALA A 171 -1.24 22.62 12.13
CA ALA A 171 -0.08 22.26 11.31
C ALA A 171 -0.43 22.16 9.81
N TYR A 172 -1.57 21.56 9.47
CA TYR A 172 -2.06 21.45 8.09
C TYR A 172 -2.30 22.82 7.45
N TYR A 173 -2.93 23.77 8.17
CA TYR A 173 -3.14 25.11 7.64
C TYR A 173 -1.84 25.91 7.49
N ILE A 174 -0.91 25.79 8.44
CA ILE A 174 0.41 26.44 8.35
C ILE A 174 1.17 25.94 7.11
N GLU A 175 1.20 24.64 6.87
CA GLU A 175 1.85 24.07 5.69
C GLU A 175 1.14 24.41 4.37
N SER A 176 -0.19 24.53 4.40
CA SER A 176 -0.99 24.94 3.24
C SER A 176 -0.77 26.42 2.89
N ARG A 177 -0.57 27.28 3.89
CA ARG A 177 -0.29 28.71 3.72
C ARG A 177 1.12 28.99 3.20
N PHE A 178 2.10 28.14 3.58
CA PHE A 178 3.50 28.27 3.15
C PHE A 178 4.00 26.97 2.49
N PRO A 179 3.61 26.69 1.23
CA PRO A 179 4.09 25.51 0.53
C PRO A 179 5.62 25.51 0.50
N ARG A 180 6.24 24.34 0.74
CA ARG A 180 7.71 24.17 0.89
C ARG A 180 8.55 24.82 -0.23
N LYS A 181 7.99 24.99 -1.43
CA LYS A 181 8.62 25.74 -2.53
C LYS A 181 9.00 27.17 -2.09
N TRP A 182 8.11 27.87 -1.38
CA TRP A 182 8.37 29.20 -0.84
C TRP A 182 9.45 29.21 0.26
N LYS A 183 9.53 28.19 1.13
CA LYS A 183 10.58 28.10 2.17
C LYS A 183 11.97 27.85 1.58
N ASN A 184 12.07 27.11 0.48
CA ASN A 184 13.34 26.83 -0.19
C ASN A 184 13.79 27.99 -1.11
N ASP A 185 12.81 28.72 -1.68
CA ASP A 185 13.04 29.89 -2.54
C ASP A 185 12.99 31.22 -1.77
N ALA A 186 12.91 31.18 -0.44
CA ALA A 186 12.91 32.38 0.39
C ALA A 186 14.24 33.14 0.15
N PRO A 187 14.19 34.44 -0.20
CA PRO A 187 15.41 35.22 -0.37
C PRO A 187 16.21 35.13 0.92
N ARG A 188 17.38 34.48 0.86
CA ARG A 188 18.28 34.40 2.00
C ARG A 188 18.67 35.84 2.33
N GLY A 189 18.42 36.28 3.56
CA GLY A 189 18.86 37.59 4.01
C GLY A 189 20.34 37.76 3.68
N ARG A 190 20.68 38.85 2.98
CA ARG A 190 22.09 39.18 2.72
C ARG A 190 22.74 39.39 4.09
N ARG A 191 23.76 38.59 4.39
CA ARG A 191 24.71 38.89 5.46
C ARG A 191 25.61 40.03 5.03
#